data_AF-A0A847E0T5-F1
#
_entry.id   AF-A0A847E0T5-F1
#
_cell.length_a   1.000
_cell.length_b   1.000
_cell.length_c   1.000
_cell.angle_alpha   90.00
_cell.angle_beta   90.00
_cell.angle_gamma   90.00
#
_symmetry.space_group_name_H-M   'P 1'
#
loop_
_entity.id
_entity.type
_entity.pdbx_description
1 polymer ?
#
loop_
_entity_poly.entity_id
_entity_poly.type
_entity_poly.pdbx_seq_one_letter_code
_entity_poly.pdbx_strand_id
1 'polypeptide(L)'
;MKEPAWRRLLDQIRDGLVIPVVGPQLLSIGDRGSRSLQAVVAEHLLRIYEQPLPAQGLPRFRELNEVVMMLGQAEVDGEPLVRNPQDLYGDVHDAIRRLADGGEPPTPPALEQLAQISDFRLYVTLTPDDLLARSLRRRRAVSEVVHSPELSASAVRDLPADWRDGSGEAHLLYLFGKSCPAPLFAISDEDVLEYAHSMVAGGGHVPARFFGELQQHNLLLIGCNFPDWLSRLFLRITNKSRLSASKRKREWLIEPVDPTAPLVTFLKAYSRDTEVLSEIAPADFVAELHRRWQERTRSEQPATTAGPARIEAPAAGTVFFVSYSRKTDRSRAEMLVRSLRDIGVDEREIWFDRQDIEPGDDFGQRILDGIDSCRYFLPLVSEAADRRDEGFFFREWRAANERNEAMNRSFVHPLIVDPDYAPERYKAEPVRAWRRLDFGHAPDGVPDGRTNSALVKLLREARKPETRT
;
A
#
# COMPACT_ATOMS: atom_id res chain seq x y z
N MET A 1 1.75 22.98 2.18
CA MET A 1 1.38 22.44 0.86
C MET A 1 0.10 23.12 0.35
N LYS A 2 0.00 23.44 -0.95
CA LYS A 2 -1.20 24.10 -1.53
C LYS A 2 -2.31 23.08 -1.85
N GLU A 3 -3.58 23.52 -1.89
CA GLU A 3 -4.74 22.66 -2.13
C GLU A 3 -4.65 21.75 -3.39
N PRO A 4 -4.18 22.21 -4.57
CA PRO A 4 -4.02 21.31 -5.72
C PRO A 4 -2.94 20.23 -5.51
N ALA A 5 -1.93 20.48 -4.68
CA ALA A 5 -0.91 19.49 -4.34
C ALA A 5 -1.46 18.44 -3.39
N TRP A 6 -2.26 18.84 -2.38
CA TRP A 6 -2.97 17.90 -1.51
C TRP A 6 -3.90 16.96 -2.28
N ARG A 7 -4.72 17.50 -3.19
CA ARG A 7 -5.61 16.67 -4.02
C ARG A 7 -4.85 15.61 -4.82
N ARG A 8 -3.76 16.00 -5.49
CA ARG A 8 -2.90 15.08 -6.24
C ARG A 8 -2.25 14.02 -5.36
N LEU A 9 -1.77 14.41 -4.16
CA LEU A 9 -1.21 13.44 -3.22
C LEU A 9 -2.26 12.39 -2.82
N LEU A 10 -3.48 12.82 -2.47
CA LEU A 10 -4.58 11.92 -2.12
C LEU A 10 -4.98 11.01 -3.30
N ASP A 11 -5.02 11.53 -4.54
CA ASP A 11 -5.26 10.71 -5.74
C ASP A 11 -4.18 9.63 -5.90
N GLN A 12 -2.92 10.01 -5.75
CA GLN A 12 -1.79 9.10 -5.86
C GLN A 12 -1.77 8.04 -4.76
N ILE A 13 -2.17 8.39 -3.53
CA ILE A 13 -2.32 7.42 -2.43
C ILE A 13 -3.40 6.41 -2.80
N ARG A 14 -4.55 6.87 -3.30
CA ARG A 14 -5.66 6.00 -3.72
C ARG A 14 -5.27 5.03 -4.83
N ASP A 15 -4.47 5.49 -5.78
CA ASP A 15 -3.97 4.66 -6.87
C ASP A 15 -2.81 3.72 -6.43
N GLY A 16 -2.47 3.70 -5.13
CA GLY A 16 -1.40 2.85 -4.58
C GLY A 16 0.01 3.29 -4.99
N LEU A 17 0.18 4.55 -5.42
CA LEU A 17 1.42 5.06 -6.02
C LEU A 17 2.39 5.70 -5.00
N VAL A 18 2.06 5.66 -3.71
CA VAL A 18 2.81 6.37 -2.66
C VAL A 18 3.20 5.41 -1.54
N ILE A 19 4.46 5.50 -1.11
CA ILE A 19 5.01 4.69 -0.02
C ILE A 19 5.43 5.63 1.13
N PRO A 20 4.82 5.53 2.32
CA PRO A 20 5.28 6.23 3.50
C PRO A 20 6.55 5.59 4.05
N VAL A 21 7.56 6.42 4.26
CA VAL A 21 8.78 6.13 5.00
C VAL A 21 8.67 6.82 6.35
N VAL A 22 8.44 6.02 7.39
CA VAL A 22 8.07 6.43 8.74
C VAL A 22 9.32 6.51 9.61
N GLY A 23 9.66 7.72 10.04
CA GLY A 23 10.84 7.98 10.83
C GLY A 23 10.61 8.15 12.34
N PRO A 24 11.70 8.29 13.11
CA PRO A 24 11.67 8.36 14.57
C PRO A 24 10.88 9.56 15.13
N GLN A 25 10.70 10.63 14.37
CA GLN A 25 9.97 11.80 14.89
C GLN A 25 8.47 11.53 15.11
N LEU A 26 7.91 10.50 14.45
CA LEU A 26 6.53 10.06 14.68
C LEU A 26 6.36 9.22 15.95
N LEU A 27 7.46 8.78 16.57
CA LEU A 27 7.48 7.99 17.80
C LEU A 27 7.67 8.91 19.02
N SER A 28 6.87 9.97 19.07
CA SER A 28 6.78 10.84 20.24
C SER A 28 5.69 10.32 21.19
N ILE A 29 6.03 10.19 22.47
CA ILE A 29 5.30 9.52 23.53
C ILE A 29 5.09 10.48 24.71
N GLY A 30 4.03 10.26 25.49
CA GLY A 30 3.67 11.06 26.67
C GLY A 30 2.75 12.23 26.33
N ASP A 31 2.33 13.00 27.36
CA ASP A 31 1.45 14.15 27.16
C ASP A 31 2.08 15.13 26.17
N ARG A 32 1.33 15.43 25.11
CA ARG A 32 1.73 16.26 23.95
C ARG A 32 3.05 15.86 23.26
N GLY A 33 3.47 14.60 23.32
CA GLY A 33 4.69 14.13 22.65
C GLY A 33 5.98 14.73 23.25
N SER A 34 5.98 14.89 24.57
CA SER A 34 7.09 15.48 25.34
C SER A 34 8.38 14.67 25.29
N ARG A 35 8.32 13.36 24.98
CA ARG A 35 9.48 12.46 24.95
C ARG A 35 9.48 11.62 23.68
N SER A 36 10.66 11.28 23.15
CA SER A 36 10.77 10.32 22.04
C SER A 36 10.86 8.88 22.58
N LEU A 37 10.50 7.88 21.77
CA LEU A 37 10.76 6.48 22.10
C LEU A 37 12.24 6.23 22.39
N GLN A 38 13.13 6.83 21.59
CA GLN A 38 14.57 6.71 21.78
C GLN A 38 15.02 7.25 23.14
N ALA A 39 14.47 8.39 23.61
CA ALA A 39 14.78 8.93 24.94
C ALA A 39 14.37 7.97 26.06
N VAL A 40 13.21 7.31 25.93
CA VAL A 40 12.74 6.35 26.93
C VAL A 40 13.64 5.12 27.01
N VAL A 41 14.07 4.60 25.86
CA VAL A 41 15.03 3.50 25.77
C VAL A 41 16.39 3.92 26.33
N ALA A 42 16.90 5.08 25.91
CA ALA A 42 18.17 5.64 26.36
C ALA A 42 18.23 5.80 27.89
N GLU A 43 17.20 6.39 28.50
CA GLU A 43 17.08 6.51 29.96
C GLU A 43 16.90 5.16 30.66
N HIS A 44 16.40 4.13 29.97
CA HIS A 44 16.40 2.78 30.53
C HIS A 44 17.80 2.19 30.60
N LEU A 45 18.58 2.31 29.53
CA LEU A 45 19.97 1.86 29.49
C LEU A 45 20.81 2.57 30.55
N LEU A 46 20.71 3.91 30.64
CA LEU A 46 21.42 4.68 31.66
C LEU A 46 21.14 4.18 33.08
N ARG A 47 19.89 3.78 33.37
CA ARG A 47 19.53 3.21 34.67
C ARG A 47 20.11 1.80 34.89
N ILE A 48 20.14 0.95 33.87
CA ILE A 48 20.73 -0.40 33.96
C ILE A 48 22.22 -0.31 34.28
N TYR A 49 22.92 0.62 33.62
CA TYR A 49 24.36 0.81 33.74
C TYR A 49 24.77 1.84 34.80
N GLU A 50 23.82 2.30 35.62
CA GLU A 50 24.02 3.28 36.70
C GLU A 50 24.74 4.57 36.26
N GLN A 51 24.51 5.00 35.01
CA GLN A 51 25.09 6.21 34.44
C GLN A 51 24.15 7.41 34.56
N PRO A 52 24.68 8.62 34.85
CA PRO A 52 23.87 9.83 34.93
C PRO A 52 23.41 10.29 33.54
N LEU A 53 22.26 10.98 33.49
CA LEU A 53 21.87 11.73 32.29
C LEU A 53 22.84 12.90 32.07
N PRO A 54 23.32 13.13 30.83
CA PRO A 54 24.19 14.28 30.54
C PRO A 54 23.53 15.62 30.92
N ALA A 55 24.32 16.53 31.50
CA ALA A 55 23.81 17.83 31.97
C ALA A 55 23.24 18.70 30.84
N GLN A 56 23.82 18.60 29.64
CA GLN A 56 23.35 19.26 28.42
C GLN A 56 22.09 18.61 27.82
N GLY A 57 21.61 17.51 28.39
CA GLY A 57 20.55 16.68 27.82
C GLY A 57 21.01 15.85 26.63
N LEU A 58 20.09 15.05 26.09
CA LEU A 58 20.32 14.23 24.90
C LEU A 58 19.66 14.90 23.68
N PRO A 59 20.31 14.89 22.50
CA PRO A 59 19.74 15.42 21.27
C PRO A 59 18.49 14.62 20.88
N ARG A 60 17.39 15.34 20.64
CA ARG A 60 16.08 14.71 20.37
C ARG A 60 16.13 13.85 19.11
N PHE A 61 15.54 12.65 19.18
CA PHE A 61 15.55 11.61 18.14
C PHE A 61 16.93 11.07 17.74
N ARG A 62 17.92 11.28 18.63
CA ARG A 62 19.30 10.79 18.55
C ARG A 62 19.76 10.25 19.90
N GLU A 63 18.87 10.17 20.89
CA GLU A 63 19.17 9.87 22.28
C GLU A 63 19.77 8.47 22.45
N LEU A 64 19.28 7.50 21.68
CA LEU A 64 19.79 6.13 21.73
C LEU A 64 21.23 6.05 21.26
N ASN A 65 21.56 6.69 20.13
CA ASN A 65 22.92 6.72 19.59
C ASN A 65 23.90 7.31 20.61
N GLU A 66 23.56 8.46 21.20
CA GLU A 66 24.43 9.12 22.17
C GLU A 66 24.67 8.24 23.40
N VAL A 67 23.64 7.58 23.92
CA VAL A 67 23.79 6.70 25.09
C VAL A 67 24.57 5.43 24.76
N VAL A 68 24.36 4.81 23.59
CA VAL A 68 25.14 3.64 23.16
C VAL A 68 26.62 4.01 23.04
N MET A 69 26.94 5.14 22.41
CA MET A 69 28.32 5.63 22.30
C MET A 69 28.92 5.93 23.68
N MET A 70 28.17 6.59 24.55
CA MET A 70 28.63 6.92 25.90
C MET A 70 28.91 5.67 26.73
N LEU A 71 28.01 4.68 26.71
CA LEU A 71 28.18 3.41 27.43
C LEU A 71 29.36 2.60 26.88
N GLY A 72 29.55 2.59 25.56
CA GLY A 72 30.69 1.92 24.91
C GLY A 72 32.05 2.57 25.22
N GLN A 73 32.08 3.83 25.66
CA GLN A 73 33.29 4.57 26.04
C GLN A 73 33.48 4.68 27.56
N ALA A 74 32.48 4.31 28.35
CA ALA A 74 32.53 4.45 29.79
C ALA A 74 33.43 3.37 30.42
N GLU A 75 34.16 3.75 31.47
CA GLU A 75 35.03 2.86 32.23
C GLU A 75 34.70 2.95 33.72
N VAL A 76 34.79 1.81 34.42
CA VAL A 76 34.65 1.71 35.88
C VAL A 76 35.88 0.96 36.40
N ASP A 77 36.61 1.59 37.33
CA ASP A 77 37.85 1.07 37.90
C ASP A 77 38.92 0.70 36.85
N GLY A 78 38.95 1.42 35.72
CA GLY A 78 39.90 1.22 34.62
C GLY A 78 39.55 0.08 33.65
N GLU A 79 38.36 -0.52 33.80
CA GLU A 79 37.83 -1.53 32.88
C GLU A 79 36.61 -0.99 32.12
N PRO A 80 36.38 -1.42 30.86
CA PRO A 80 35.19 -1.02 30.11
C PRO A 80 33.90 -1.40 30.86
N LEU A 81 33.00 -0.42 31.00
CA LEU A 81 31.69 -0.62 31.62
C LEU A 81 30.89 -1.67 30.85
N VAL A 82 30.90 -1.58 29.52
CA VAL A 82 30.33 -2.58 28.61
C VAL A 82 31.47 -3.45 28.07
N ARG A 83 31.58 -4.69 28.58
CA ARG A 83 32.64 -5.62 28.17
C ARG A 83 32.45 -6.17 26.76
N ASN A 84 31.20 -6.45 26.40
CA ASN A 84 30.83 -6.94 25.08
C ASN A 84 29.78 -6.00 24.48
N PRO A 85 30.11 -5.23 23.42
CA PRO A 85 29.15 -4.34 22.77
C PRO A 85 27.87 -5.03 22.28
N GLN A 86 27.92 -6.34 22.01
CA GLN A 86 26.73 -7.09 21.58
C GLN A 86 25.66 -7.20 22.67
N ASP A 87 26.04 -7.06 23.95
CA ASP A 87 25.10 -7.13 25.07
C ASP A 87 24.08 -5.97 25.01
N LEU A 88 24.50 -4.82 24.47
CA LEU A 88 23.65 -3.63 24.31
C LEU A 88 22.43 -3.90 23.40
N TYR A 89 22.52 -4.79 22.40
CA TYR A 89 21.37 -5.11 21.56
C TYR A 89 20.29 -5.85 22.36
N GLY A 90 20.71 -6.74 23.28
CA GLY A 90 19.80 -7.42 24.21
C GLY A 90 19.11 -6.43 25.14
N ASP A 91 19.88 -5.50 25.73
CA ASP A 91 19.35 -4.50 26.65
C ASP A 91 18.41 -3.50 25.95
N VAL A 92 18.74 -3.08 24.72
CA VAL A 92 17.86 -2.25 23.89
C VAL A 92 16.59 -3.01 23.51
N HIS A 93 16.70 -4.29 23.15
CA HIS A 93 15.55 -5.13 22.85
C HIS A 93 14.61 -5.25 24.04
N ASP A 94 15.15 -5.52 25.23
CA ASP A 94 14.37 -5.58 26.45
C ASP A 94 13.74 -4.23 26.82
N ALA A 95 14.46 -3.12 26.61
CA ALA A 95 13.92 -1.78 26.80
C ALA A 95 12.71 -1.52 25.88
N ILE A 96 12.82 -1.86 24.59
CA ILE A 96 11.73 -1.73 23.61
C ILE A 96 10.55 -2.64 23.98
N ARG A 97 10.82 -3.90 24.34
CA ARG A 97 9.78 -4.87 24.70
C ARG A 97 9.02 -4.46 25.96
N ARG A 98 9.70 -3.93 26.98
CA ARG A 98 9.06 -3.43 28.21
C ARG A 98 8.08 -2.29 27.92
N LEU A 99 8.35 -1.46 26.92
CA LEU A 99 7.41 -0.43 26.47
C LEU A 99 6.18 -1.05 25.79
N ALA A 100 6.34 -2.18 25.11
CA ALA A 100 5.22 -2.91 24.53
C ALA A 100 4.36 -3.63 25.57
N ASP A 101 4.97 -4.20 26.62
CA ASP A 101 4.33 -5.06 27.63
C ASP A 101 3.79 -4.30 28.86
N GLY A 102 4.37 -3.14 29.20
CA GLY A 102 4.10 -2.39 30.43
C GLY A 102 2.75 -1.67 30.52
N GLY A 103 1.84 -1.86 29.56
CA GLY A 103 0.50 -1.27 29.58
C GLY A 103 0.45 0.22 29.22
N GLU A 104 0.99 0.57 28.04
CA GLU A 104 1.15 1.90 27.43
C GLU A 104 2.54 2.53 27.65
N PRO A 105 3.13 3.00 26.55
CA PRO A 105 2.72 4.30 26.05
C PRO A 105 1.61 4.19 25.02
N PRO A 106 0.67 5.16 24.96
CA PRO A 106 -0.34 5.18 23.92
C PRO A 106 0.38 5.13 22.58
N THR A 107 0.00 4.17 21.72
CA THR A 107 0.51 4.11 20.36
C THR A 107 0.44 5.51 19.76
N PRO A 108 1.55 6.10 19.29
CA PRO A 108 1.54 7.49 18.86
C PRO A 108 0.42 7.73 17.85
N PRO A 109 -0.42 8.77 18.01
CA PRO A 109 -1.60 8.98 17.18
C PRO A 109 -1.30 9.00 15.68
N ALA A 110 -0.12 9.48 15.30
CA ALA A 110 0.32 9.49 13.91
C ALA A 110 0.46 8.08 13.32
N LEU A 111 0.95 7.09 14.07
CA LEU A 111 1.06 5.71 13.57
C LEU A 111 -0.31 5.08 13.38
N GLU A 112 -1.22 5.32 14.32
CA GLU A 112 -2.62 4.90 14.18
C GLU A 112 -3.26 5.54 12.95
N GLN A 113 -3.12 6.85 12.78
CA GLN A 113 -3.63 7.62 11.64
C GLN A 113 -3.10 7.09 10.29
N LEU A 114 -1.80 6.83 10.19
CA LEU A 114 -1.20 6.22 8.98
C LEU A 114 -1.75 4.82 8.71
N ALA A 115 -2.01 4.02 9.75
CA ALA A 115 -2.61 2.71 9.61
C ALA A 115 -4.10 2.75 9.20
N GLN A 116 -4.81 3.86 9.43
CA GLN A 116 -6.20 4.03 8.98
C GLN A 116 -6.33 4.39 7.50
N ILE A 117 -5.24 4.80 6.85
CA ILE A 117 -5.22 5.07 5.41
C ILE A 117 -5.01 3.74 4.69
N SER A 118 -6.12 3.12 4.26
CA SER A 118 -6.17 1.77 3.67
C SER A 118 -5.36 1.62 2.39
N ASP A 119 -5.22 2.68 1.61
CA ASP A 119 -4.73 2.59 0.23
C ASP A 119 -3.20 2.59 0.13
N PHE A 120 -2.52 2.87 1.24
CA PHE A 120 -1.11 2.50 1.38
C PHE A 120 -0.98 0.97 1.45
N ARG A 121 -0.22 0.37 0.54
CA ARG A 121 0.06 -1.08 0.53
C ARG A 121 1.47 -1.43 1.01
N LEU A 122 2.42 -0.53 0.78
CA LEU A 122 3.81 -0.69 1.16
C LEU A 122 4.16 0.38 2.19
N TYR A 123 4.94 -0.01 3.21
CA TYR A 123 5.43 0.88 4.25
C TYR A 123 6.92 0.64 4.47
N VAL A 124 7.66 1.67 4.83
CA VAL A 124 9.02 1.55 5.35
C VAL A 124 9.05 2.15 6.75
N THR A 125 9.55 1.41 7.74
CA THR A 125 9.89 1.96 9.05
C THR A 125 11.40 2.11 9.19
N LEU A 126 11.83 3.22 9.79
CA LEU A 126 13.22 3.51 10.10
C LEU A 126 13.59 3.19 11.55
N THR A 127 12.66 2.63 12.32
CA THR A 127 12.87 2.28 13.73
C THR A 127 12.68 0.79 13.97
N PRO A 128 13.40 0.22 14.96
CA PRO A 128 13.40 -1.22 15.19
C PRO A 128 12.19 -1.74 15.98
N ASP A 129 11.33 -0.87 16.51
CA ASP A 129 10.16 -1.23 17.30
C ASP A 129 9.00 -1.79 16.45
N ASP A 130 8.00 -2.39 17.11
CA ASP A 130 6.86 -2.99 16.43
C ASP A 130 5.59 -2.11 16.42
N LEU A 131 5.66 -0.83 16.80
CA LEU A 131 4.48 0.01 17.00
C LEU A 131 3.71 0.24 15.69
N LEU A 132 4.40 0.56 14.59
CA LEU A 132 3.74 0.69 13.28
C LEU A 132 3.12 -0.63 12.83
N ALA A 133 3.84 -1.74 12.99
CA ALA A 133 3.35 -3.07 12.64
C ALA A 133 2.09 -3.42 13.45
N ARG A 134 2.06 -3.10 14.75
CA ARG A 134 0.89 -3.28 15.63
C ARG A 134 -0.29 -2.41 15.19
N SER A 135 -0.07 -1.14 14.86
CA SER A 135 -1.13 -0.27 14.32
C SER A 135 -1.72 -0.82 13.02
N LEU A 136 -0.88 -1.31 12.11
CA LEU A 136 -1.33 -1.93 10.85
C LEU A 136 -2.10 -3.24 11.10
N ARG A 137 -1.59 -4.11 11.98
CA ARG A 137 -2.23 -5.41 12.33
C ARG A 137 -3.61 -5.27 12.95
N ARG A 138 -3.90 -4.14 13.61
CA ARG A 138 -5.24 -3.83 14.13
C ARG A 138 -6.27 -3.64 13.01
N ARG A 139 -5.82 -3.45 11.76
CA ARG A 139 -6.69 -3.15 10.59
C ARG A 139 -6.66 -4.24 9.52
N ARG A 140 -5.51 -4.86 9.29
CA ARG A 140 -5.30 -5.81 8.18
C ARG A 140 -4.12 -6.74 8.43
N ALA A 141 -3.98 -7.75 7.56
CA ALA A 141 -2.79 -8.59 7.52
C ALA A 141 -1.54 -7.75 7.24
N VAL A 142 -0.41 -8.13 7.86
CA VAL A 142 0.88 -7.44 7.70
C VAL A 142 1.97 -8.46 7.43
N SER A 143 2.58 -8.37 6.25
CA SER A 143 3.79 -9.09 5.88
C SER A 143 5.00 -8.20 6.20
N GLU A 144 5.80 -8.61 7.19
CA GLU A 144 7.02 -7.90 7.55
C GLU A 144 8.22 -8.41 6.75
N VAL A 145 9.02 -7.47 6.26
CA VAL A 145 10.32 -7.70 5.61
C VAL A 145 11.37 -7.02 6.47
N VAL A 146 12.40 -7.76 6.88
CA VAL A 146 13.48 -7.22 7.72
C VAL A 146 14.77 -7.17 6.91
N HIS A 147 15.30 -5.97 6.70
CA HIS A 147 16.65 -5.79 6.17
C HIS A 147 17.64 -5.83 7.32
N SER A 148 18.70 -6.63 7.20
CA SER A 148 19.87 -6.60 8.07
C SER A 148 21.06 -7.23 7.34
N PRO A 149 22.25 -6.60 7.35
CA PRO A 149 23.46 -7.12 6.71
C PRO A 149 23.91 -8.49 7.25
N GLU A 150 23.62 -8.75 8.53
CA GLU A 150 24.06 -9.93 9.29
C GLU A 150 23.02 -11.08 9.27
N LEU A 151 21.90 -10.91 8.56
CA LEU A 151 20.90 -11.97 8.45
C LEU A 151 21.44 -13.16 7.66
N SER A 152 21.27 -14.37 8.18
CA SER A 152 21.56 -15.58 7.40
C SER A 152 20.73 -15.63 6.09
N ALA A 153 21.33 -16.13 5.01
CA ALA A 153 20.68 -16.21 3.70
C ALA A 153 19.30 -16.92 3.72
N SER A 154 19.10 -17.90 4.60
CA SER A 154 17.81 -18.60 4.77
C SER A 154 16.73 -17.78 5.49
N ALA A 155 17.14 -16.80 6.30
CA ALA A 155 16.25 -15.93 7.04
C ALA A 155 15.84 -14.69 6.24
N VAL A 156 16.58 -14.37 5.16
CA VAL A 156 16.21 -13.26 4.27
C VAL A 156 14.81 -13.50 3.71
N ARG A 157 14.00 -12.45 3.80
CA ARG A 157 12.67 -12.37 3.19
C ARG A 157 12.66 -11.12 2.32
N ASP A 158 11.82 -11.15 1.30
CA ASP A 158 11.59 -10.02 0.40
C ASP A 158 10.10 -9.94 0.11
N LEU A 159 9.70 -8.90 -0.60
CA LEU A 159 8.36 -8.71 -1.09
C LEU A 159 7.96 -9.90 -1.99
N PRO A 160 6.78 -10.54 -1.78
CA PRO A 160 6.30 -11.62 -2.63
C PRO A 160 6.19 -11.18 -4.10
N ALA A 161 6.32 -12.12 -5.05
CA ALA A 161 6.26 -11.77 -6.48
C ALA A 161 4.84 -11.31 -6.90
N ASP A 162 3.85 -11.85 -6.21
CA ASP A 162 2.41 -11.66 -6.33
C ASP A 162 1.87 -10.70 -5.25
N TRP A 163 2.72 -9.89 -4.62
CA TRP A 163 2.30 -8.96 -3.55
C TRP A 163 1.18 -8.01 -3.98
N ARG A 164 1.10 -7.71 -5.28
CA ARG A 164 0.05 -6.87 -5.88
C ARG A 164 -1.30 -7.59 -6.01
N ASP A 165 -1.27 -8.91 -6.05
CA ASP A 165 -2.46 -9.76 -6.19
C ASP A 165 -3.10 -10.07 -4.82
N GLY A 166 -2.30 -9.92 -3.74
CA GLY A 166 -2.76 -10.05 -2.36
C GLY A 166 -3.90 -9.09 -1.98
N SER A 167 -4.96 -9.64 -1.41
CA SER A 167 -6.14 -8.88 -0.97
C SER A 167 -5.84 -8.07 0.29
N GLY A 168 -5.47 -6.80 0.13
CA GLY A 168 -5.49 -5.84 1.24
C GLY A 168 -4.37 -5.95 2.27
N GLU A 169 -3.42 -6.86 2.08
CA GLU A 169 -2.25 -6.99 2.95
C GLU A 169 -1.35 -5.74 2.87
N ALA A 170 -0.81 -5.31 4.02
CA ALA A 170 0.26 -4.33 4.07
C ALA A 170 1.62 -5.03 4.14
N HIS A 171 2.57 -4.58 3.31
CA HIS A 171 3.95 -5.02 3.42
C HIS A 171 4.79 -3.95 4.09
N LEU A 172 5.44 -4.29 5.20
CA LEU A 172 6.24 -3.38 6.01
C LEU A 172 7.72 -3.76 5.95
N LEU A 173 8.56 -2.88 5.42
CA LEU A 173 10.01 -3.00 5.45
C LEU A 173 10.60 -2.33 6.70
N TYR A 174 11.31 -3.11 7.50
CA TYR A 174 12.23 -2.62 8.52
C TYR A 174 13.58 -2.30 7.89
N LEU A 175 13.83 -1.02 7.60
CA LEU A 175 15.01 -0.62 6.84
C LEU A 175 16.31 -0.81 7.63
N PHE A 176 16.27 -0.53 8.94
CA PHE A 176 17.42 -0.64 9.84
C PHE A 176 17.27 -1.80 10.83
N GLY A 177 16.64 -2.89 10.37
CA GLY A 177 16.40 -4.08 11.17
C GLY A 177 15.24 -3.95 12.15
N LYS A 178 14.87 -5.08 12.74
CA LYS A 178 13.80 -5.20 13.74
C LYS A 178 14.38 -5.67 15.05
N SER A 179 13.92 -5.08 16.15
CA SER A 179 14.40 -5.38 17.50
C SER A 179 14.28 -6.88 17.82
N CYS A 180 15.40 -7.47 18.22
CA CYS A 180 15.53 -8.85 18.66
C CYS A 180 16.75 -8.95 19.61
N PRO A 181 16.95 -10.03 20.37
CA PRO A 181 18.08 -10.16 21.30
C PRO A 181 19.40 -10.52 20.58
N ALA A 182 19.65 -9.93 19.41
CA ALA A 182 20.79 -10.19 18.55
C ALA A 182 21.18 -8.92 17.75
N PRO A 183 22.42 -8.80 17.26
CA PRO A 183 22.90 -7.64 16.49
C PRO A 183 22.35 -7.64 15.05
N LEU A 184 21.03 -7.60 14.91
CA LEU A 184 20.30 -7.62 13.62
C LEU A 184 19.45 -6.35 13.40
N PHE A 185 19.71 -5.29 14.15
CA PHE A 185 19.06 -3.99 14.01
C PHE A 185 19.96 -2.85 14.49
N ALA A 186 19.79 -1.66 13.95
CA ALA A 186 20.66 -0.53 14.27
C ALA A 186 20.34 0.09 15.64
N ILE A 187 21.37 0.30 16.46
CA ILE A 187 21.29 1.04 17.73
C ILE A 187 22.23 2.26 17.74
N SER A 188 23.14 2.36 16.78
CA SER A 188 24.13 3.42 16.65
C SER A 188 24.26 3.92 15.21
N ASP A 189 24.96 5.04 15.02
CA ASP A 189 25.34 5.56 13.70
C ASP A 189 26.28 4.62 12.94
N GLU A 190 27.11 3.86 13.65
CA GLU A 190 28.00 2.86 13.05
C GLU A 190 27.17 1.75 12.39
N ASP A 191 26.13 1.25 13.08
CA ASP A 191 25.18 0.32 12.47
C ASP A 191 24.49 0.95 11.26
N VAL A 192 23.99 2.19 11.38
CA VAL A 192 23.29 2.86 10.27
C VAL A 192 24.20 3.00 9.05
N LEU A 193 25.51 3.21 9.25
CA LEU A 193 26.51 3.22 8.17
C LEU A 193 26.64 1.85 7.50
N GLU A 194 26.72 0.75 8.26
CA GLU A 194 26.82 -0.59 7.69
C GLU A 194 25.54 -0.97 6.92
N TYR A 195 24.37 -0.63 7.46
CA TYR A 195 23.10 -0.82 6.75
C TYR A 195 23.03 0.02 5.47
N ALA A 196 23.51 1.27 5.50
CA ALA A 196 23.59 2.12 4.32
C ALA A 196 24.55 1.57 3.26
N HIS A 197 25.69 1.02 3.69
CA HIS A 197 26.63 0.35 2.83
C HIS A 197 26.00 -0.89 2.17
N SER A 198 25.34 -1.76 2.94
CA SER A 198 24.62 -2.94 2.44
C SER A 198 23.61 -2.57 1.34
N MET A 199 22.82 -1.51 1.54
CA MET A 199 21.86 -1.02 0.53
C MET A 199 22.52 -0.64 -0.80
N VAL A 200 23.75 -0.11 -0.77
CA VAL A 200 24.49 0.35 -1.97
C VAL A 200 25.24 -0.80 -2.62
N ALA A 201 25.95 -1.60 -1.82
CA ALA A 201 26.71 -2.75 -2.29
C ALA A 201 25.78 -3.79 -2.93
N GLY A 202 24.55 -3.89 -2.44
CA GLY A 202 23.61 -4.92 -2.84
C GLY A 202 24.06 -6.30 -2.36
N GLY A 203 23.30 -7.34 -2.72
CA GLY A 203 23.63 -8.72 -2.38
C GLY A 203 22.44 -9.50 -1.82
N GLY A 204 22.71 -10.73 -1.36
CA GLY A 204 21.68 -11.68 -0.93
C GLY A 204 20.87 -11.25 0.29
N HIS A 205 21.33 -10.27 1.07
CA HIS A 205 20.67 -9.78 2.29
C HIS A 205 19.79 -8.54 2.06
N VAL A 206 19.82 -7.96 0.86
CA VAL A 206 19.02 -6.77 0.50
C VAL A 206 17.69 -7.22 -0.12
N PRO A 207 16.52 -6.78 0.40
CA PRO A 207 15.21 -7.05 -0.18
C PRO A 207 15.01 -6.38 -1.56
N ALA A 208 15.60 -6.97 -2.60
CA ALA A 208 15.74 -6.36 -3.92
C ALA A 208 14.39 -5.98 -4.56
N ARG A 209 13.34 -6.78 -4.38
CA ARG A 209 12.01 -6.46 -4.91
C ARG A 209 11.41 -5.27 -4.18
N PHE A 210 11.49 -5.23 -2.85
CA PHE A 210 11.01 -4.09 -2.07
C PHE A 210 11.72 -2.79 -2.48
N PHE A 211 13.06 -2.80 -2.59
CA PHE A 211 13.82 -1.65 -3.09
C PHE A 211 13.45 -1.26 -4.53
N GLY A 212 13.15 -2.25 -5.37
CA GLY A 212 12.63 -2.04 -6.72
C GLY A 212 11.33 -1.24 -6.74
N GLU A 213 10.46 -1.44 -5.75
CA GLU A 213 9.22 -0.66 -5.58
C GLU A 213 9.49 0.75 -5.06
N LEU A 214 10.40 0.92 -4.10
CA LEU A 214 10.84 2.26 -3.64
C LEU A 214 11.41 3.11 -4.79
N GLN A 215 12.02 2.46 -5.78
CA GLN A 215 12.57 3.12 -6.98
C GLN A 215 11.51 3.53 -8.01
N GLN A 216 10.29 3.00 -7.92
CA GLN A 216 9.22 3.22 -8.91
C GLN A 216 8.07 4.07 -8.35
N HIS A 217 7.89 4.07 -7.04
CA HIS A 217 6.79 4.77 -6.37
C HIS A 217 7.20 6.13 -5.84
N ASN A 218 6.21 6.99 -5.62
CA ASN A 218 6.42 8.25 -4.92
C ASN A 218 6.68 7.98 -3.43
N LEU A 219 7.51 8.79 -2.79
CA LEU A 219 7.91 8.57 -1.40
C LEU A 219 7.44 9.72 -0.50
N LEU A 220 6.78 9.37 0.61
CA LEU A 220 6.49 10.29 1.72
C LEU A 220 7.53 10.04 2.82
N LEU A 221 8.58 10.87 2.89
CA LEU A 221 9.60 10.83 3.93
C LEU A 221 9.11 11.63 5.13
N ILE A 222 8.63 10.96 6.17
CA ILE A 222 7.94 11.59 7.30
C ILE A 222 8.78 11.46 8.57
N GLY A 223 9.40 12.58 8.98
CA GLY A 223 10.13 12.66 10.24
C GLY A 223 11.33 11.72 10.30
N CYS A 224 12.05 11.55 9.19
CA CYS A 224 13.14 10.59 9.03
C CYS A 224 14.34 10.90 9.93
N ASN A 225 14.58 12.18 10.26
CA ASN A 225 15.69 12.63 11.09
C ASN A 225 17.06 12.15 10.58
N PHE A 226 17.21 12.03 9.26
CA PHE A 226 18.47 11.62 8.68
C PHE A 226 19.51 12.74 8.77
N PRO A 227 20.79 12.42 9.04
CA PRO A 227 21.85 13.38 8.77
C PRO A 227 21.85 13.73 7.27
N ASP A 228 22.38 14.91 6.94
CA ASP A 228 22.34 15.47 5.58
C ASP A 228 22.85 14.47 4.53
N TRP A 229 24.02 13.88 4.75
CA TRP A 229 24.61 12.93 3.81
C TRP A 229 23.71 11.71 3.58
N LEU A 230 23.05 11.20 4.62
CA LEU A 230 22.18 10.02 4.53
C LEU A 230 20.87 10.36 3.81
N SER A 231 20.34 11.57 4.02
CA SER A 231 19.20 12.07 3.24
C SER A 231 19.51 12.06 1.74
N ARG A 232 20.70 12.57 1.35
CA ARG A 232 21.14 12.58 -0.05
C ARG A 232 21.35 11.16 -0.59
N LEU A 233 21.98 10.29 0.20
CA LEU A 233 22.24 8.92 -0.17
C LEU A 233 20.94 8.12 -0.33
N PHE A 234 20.01 8.23 0.61
CA PHE A 234 18.73 7.52 0.56
C PHE A 234 17.91 7.94 -0.67
N LEU A 235 17.83 9.25 -0.96
CA LEU A 235 17.22 9.73 -2.19
C LEU A 235 17.93 9.20 -3.43
N ARG A 236 19.27 9.11 -3.42
CA ARG A 236 20.03 8.53 -4.53
C ARG A 236 19.72 7.05 -4.73
N ILE A 237 19.74 6.23 -3.67
CA ILE A 237 19.49 4.77 -3.74
C ILE A 237 18.07 4.49 -4.24
N THR A 238 17.11 5.28 -3.79
CA THR A 238 15.71 5.14 -4.21
C THR A 238 15.42 5.78 -5.57
N ASN A 239 16.40 6.30 -6.31
CA ASN A 239 16.21 6.80 -7.67
C ASN A 239 17.02 5.96 -8.68
N LYS A 240 16.42 5.57 -9.80
CA LYS A 240 17.13 4.78 -10.83
C LYS A 240 18.20 5.62 -11.55
N SER A 241 17.88 6.88 -11.84
CA SER A 241 18.78 7.85 -12.46
C SER A 241 19.40 8.78 -11.42
N ARG A 242 20.35 9.63 -11.87
CA ARG A 242 20.86 10.74 -11.07
C ARG A 242 19.70 11.65 -10.66
N LEU A 243 19.79 12.24 -9.48
CA LEU A 243 18.73 13.12 -8.95
C LEU A 243 18.41 14.30 -9.88
N SER A 244 19.41 14.82 -10.60
CA SER A 244 19.26 15.96 -11.50
C SER A 244 18.56 15.65 -12.81
N ALA A 245 18.37 14.36 -13.12
CA ALA A 245 17.61 13.94 -14.29
C ALA A 245 16.10 14.12 -14.03
N SER A 246 15.35 14.46 -15.08
CA SER A 246 13.89 14.42 -15.04
C SER A 246 13.41 13.03 -14.62
N LYS A 247 12.53 12.98 -13.63
CA LYS A 247 11.95 11.73 -13.11
C LYS A 247 10.43 11.79 -13.14
N ARG A 248 9.81 10.62 -13.26
CA ARG A 248 8.35 10.45 -13.25
C ARG A 248 7.77 10.38 -11.83
N LYS A 249 8.62 10.13 -10.83
CA LYS A 249 8.22 9.99 -9.42
C LYS A 249 8.52 11.27 -8.63
N ARG A 250 7.78 11.47 -7.55
CA ARG A 250 7.92 12.59 -6.60
C ARG A 250 8.33 12.08 -5.23
N GLU A 251 9.00 12.91 -4.47
CA GLU A 251 9.23 12.67 -3.05
C GLU A 251 8.81 13.90 -2.25
N TRP A 252 8.31 13.67 -1.05
CA TRP A 252 8.04 14.71 -0.08
C TRP A 252 8.92 14.48 1.13
N LEU A 253 9.64 15.51 1.55
CA LEU A 253 10.41 15.52 2.79
C LEU A 253 9.64 16.35 3.83
N ILE A 254 9.03 15.67 4.79
CA ILE A 254 8.26 16.27 5.89
C ILE A 254 9.13 16.23 7.13
N GLU A 255 9.85 17.33 7.36
CA GLU A 255 10.93 17.40 8.34
C GLU A 255 11.12 18.88 8.73
N PRO A 256 11.23 19.23 10.02
CA PRO A 256 11.50 20.60 10.46
C PRO A 256 12.97 20.97 10.20
N VAL A 257 13.32 21.12 8.91
CA VAL A 257 14.66 21.48 8.44
C VAL A 257 14.73 22.97 8.11
N ASP A 258 15.85 23.61 8.47
CA ASP A 258 16.12 25.00 8.10
C ASP A 258 16.12 25.16 6.56
N PRO A 259 15.32 26.09 5.98
CA PRO A 259 15.31 26.35 4.54
C PRO A 259 16.67 26.72 3.92
N THR A 260 17.62 27.16 4.74
CA THR A 260 19.00 27.51 4.40
C THR A 260 19.99 26.36 4.60
N ALA A 261 19.56 25.24 5.17
CA ALA A 261 20.41 24.07 5.40
C ALA A 261 21.05 23.57 4.08
N PRO A 262 22.27 23.01 4.14
CA PRO A 262 22.94 22.50 2.95
C PRO A 262 22.12 21.42 2.21
N LEU A 263 21.37 20.58 2.94
CA LEU A 263 20.43 19.62 2.36
C LEU A 263 19.37 20.29 1.49
N VAL A 264 18.68 21.32 2.00
CA VAL A 264 17.61 22.01 1.25
C VAL A 264 18.17 22.68 0.00
N THR A 265 19.35 23.29 0.12
CA THR A 265 20.05 23.89 -1.03
C THR A 265 20.42 22.83 -2.08
N PHE A 266 20.92 21.67 -1.63
CA PHE A 266 21.22 20.54 -2.50
C PHE A 266 19.96 20.03 -3.23
N LEU A 267 18.84 19.86 -2.54
CA LEU A 267 17.59 19.37 -3.14
C LEU A 267 17.04 20.36 -4.17
N LYS A 268 17.07 21.66 -3.90
CA LYS A 268 16.66 22.70 -4.87
C LYS A 268 17.51 22.65 -6.15
N ALA A 269 18.81 22.39 -6.02
CA ALA A 269 19.73 22.33 -7.15
C ALA A 269 19.61 21.03 -7.95
N TYR A 270 19.52 19.89 -7.26
CA TYR A 270 19.72 18.57 -7.85
C TYR A 270 18.55 17.61 -7.73
N SER A 271 17.46 17.93 -7.01
CA SER A 271 16.27 17.07 -6.89
C SER A 271 14.99 17.90 -6.94
N ARG A 272 14.71 18.49 -8.11
CA ARG A 272 13.63 19.48 -8.28
C ARG A 272 12.23 18.94 -8.00
N ASP A 273 12.02 17.64 -8.16
CA ASP A 273 10.73 16.99 -7.88
C ASP A 273 10.59 16.52 -6.42
N THR A 274 11.59 16.80 -5.57
CA THR A 274 11.50 16.60 -4.12
C THR A 274 10.94 17.86 -3.47
N GLU A 275 9.73 17.76 -2.91
CA GLU A 275 9.07 18.86 -2.20
C GLU A 275 9.45 18.81 -0.70
N VAL A 276 10.03 19.89 -0.19
CA VAL A 276 10.39 20.00 1.23
C VAL A 276 9.29 20.76 1.97
N LEU A 277 8.75 20.16 3.02
CA LEU A 277 7.71 20.70 3.89
C LEU A 277 8.26 20.86 5.30
N SER A 278 8.91 22.00 5.56
CA SER A 278 9.56 22.28 6.85
C SER A 278 8.72 23.06 7.84
N GLU A 279 7.61 23.65 7.40
CA GLU A 279 6.73 24.50 8.22
C GLU A 279 5.71 23.70 9.04
N ILE A 280 5.60 22.39 8.81
CA ILE A 280 4.63 21.51 9.47
C ILE A 280 5.38 20.40 10.20
N ALA A 281 5.01 20.13 11.45
CA ALA A 281 5.57 19.01 12.19
C ALA A 281 5.14 17.68 11.54
N PRO A 282 5.96 16.63 11.54
CA PRO A 282 5.62 15.37 10.89
C PRO A 282 4.32 14.74 11.40
N ALA A 283 4.07 14.80 12.71
CA ALA A 283 2.82 14.31 13.30
C ALA A 283 1.59 15.12 12.85
N ASP A 284 1.72 16.45 12.75
CA ASP A 284 0.64 17.32 12.29
C ASP A 284 0.34 17.12 10.80
N PHE A 285 1.39 16.86 9.99
CA PHE A 285 1.21 16.50 8.59
C PHE A 285 0.42 15.20 8.44
N VAL A 286 0.74 14.18 9.24
CA VAL A 286 0.01 12.92 9.26
C VAL A 286 -1.44 13.13 9.70
N ALA A 287 -1.67 13.94 10.74
CA ALA A 287 -3.02 14.26 11.21
C ALA A 287 -3.84 14.95 10.13
N GLU A 288 -3.25 15.91 9.41
CA GLU A 288 -3.90 16.61 8.30
C GLU A 288 -4.15 15.70 7.09
N LEU A 289 -3.15 14.87 6.73
CA LEU A 289 -3.30 13.87 5.67
C LEU A 289 -4.46 12.91 5.99
N HIS A 290 -4.49 12.39 7.21
CA HIS A 290 -5.54 11.51 7.69
C HIS A 290 -6.90 12.20 7.71
N ARG A 291 -7.01 13.43 8.24
CA ARG A 291 -8.27 14.20 8.24
C ARG A 291 -8.82 14.35 6.83
N ARG A 292 -7.98 14.77 5.88
CA ARG A 292 -8.37 14.93 4.46
C ARG A 292 -8.75 13.60 3.81
N TRP A 293 -8.02 12.53 4.12
CA TRP A 293 -8.36 11.19 3.66
C TRP A 293 -9.76 10.80 4.14
N GLN A 294 -10.02 10.90 5.44
CA GLN A 294 -11.32 10.60 6.04
C GLN A 294 -12.46 11.46 5.49
N GLU A 295 -12.21 12.76 5.26
CA GLU A 295 -13.20 13.65 4.66
C GLU A 295 -13.51 13.29 3.22
N ARG A 296 -12.51 12.87 2.47
CA ARG A 296 -12.67 12.44 1.09
C ARG A 296 -13.43 11.14 1.00
N THR A 297 -13.04 10.14 1.78
CA THR A 297 -13.77 8.87 1.93
C THR A 297 -15.21 9.14 2.40
N ARG A 298 -15.42 10.02 3.39
CA ARG A 298 -16.78 10.36 3.86
C ARG A 298 -17.61 11.13 2.82
N SER A 299 -16.99 11.98 2.00
CA SER A 299 -17.69 12.76 0.97
C SER A 299 -18.00 11.94 -0.29
N GLU A 300 -17.21 10.90 -0.53
CA GLU A 300 -17.43 9.89 -1.56
C GLU A 300 -18.39 8.78 -1.08
N GLN A 301 -18.56 8.63 0.23
CA GLN A 301 -19.72 7.96 0.83
C GLN A 301 -20.99 8.83 0.67
N PRO A 302 -22.08 8.33 0.05
CA PRO A 302 -23.31 9.10 -0.04
C PRO A 302 -23.85 9.39 1.35
N ALA A 303 -24.11 10.68 1.65
CA ALA A 303 -24.81 11.10 2.85
C ALA A 303 -26.20 10.43 2.91
N THR A 304 -26.31 9.33 3.64
CA THR A 304 -27.57 8.70 4.01
C THR A 304 -27.81 8.94 5.50
N THR A 305 -28.44 10.07 5.81
CA THR A 305 -29.22 10.22 7.03
C THR A 305 -30.41 9.26 6.98
N ALA A 306 -30.22 8.03 7.47
CA ALA A 306 -31.21 7.21 8.19
C ALA A 306 -30.68 5.80 8.44
N GLY A 307 -30.12 5.55 9.63
CA GLY A 307 -29.99 4.22 10.25
C GLY A 307 -29.11 3.18 9.54
N PRO A 308 -28.63 2.14 10.26
CA PRO A 308 -27.80 1.10 9.65
C PRO A 308 -28.72 0.17 8.84
N ALA A 309 -28.93 0.47 7.57
CA ALA A 309 -29.38 -0.54 6.62
C ALA A 309 -28.18 -1.43 6.29
N ARG A 310 -28.11 -2.60 6.94
CA ARG A 310 -27.32 -3.73 6.45
C ARG A 310 -27.65 -3.92 4.96
N ILE A 311 -26.67 -3.74 4.08
CA ILE A 311 -26.79 -4.20 2.70
C ILE A 311 -26.07 -5.54 2.63
N GLU A 312 -26.87 -6.55 2.32
CA GLU A 312 -26.57 -7.98 2.31
C GLU A 312 -25.54 -8.35 1.24
N ALA A 313 -24.84 -9.46 1.48
CA ALA A 313 -24.03 -10.21 0.51
C ALA A 313 -24.78 -10.38 -0.84
N PRO A 314 -24.08 -10.62 -1.97
CA PRO A 314 -24.72 -10.81 -3.28
C PRO A 314 -25.96 -11.71 -3.16
N ALA A 315 -27.12 -11.17 -3.55
CA ALA A 315 -28.37 -11.92 -3.50
C ALA A 315 -28.21 -13.21 -4.32
N ALA A 316 -28.55 -14.34 -3.72
CA ALA A 316 -28.70 -15.60 -4.44
C ALA A 316 -29.62 -15.35 -5.66
N GLY A 317 -29.13 -15.63 -6.87
CA GLY A 317 -29.91 -15.47 -8.11
C GLY A 317 -29.39 -14.43 -9.13
N THR A 318 -28.15 -13.94 -9.02
CA THR A 318 -27.55 -13.13 -10.10
C THR A 318 -27.39 -13.96 -11.38
N VAL A 319 -28.00 -13.54 -12.48
CA VAL A 319 -27.94 -14.24 -13.77
C VAL A 319 -26.80 -13.72 -14.63
N PHE A 320 -26.74 -12.40 -14.88
CA PHE A 320 -25.75 -11.80 -15.78
C PHE A 320 -24.84 -10.83 -15.04
N PHE A 321 -23.53 -10.98 -15.19
CA PHE A 321 -22.54 -9.99 -14.80
C PHE A 321 -22.05 -9.24 -16.03
N VAL A 322 -22.24 -7.91 -16.08
CA VAL A 322 -21.85 -7.07 -17.21
C VAL A 322 -20.53 -6.36 -16.90
N SER A 323 -19.45 -6.77 -17.57
CA SER A 323 -18.10 -6.20 -17.38
C SER A 323 -17.70 -5.35 -18.59
N TYR A 324 -17.22 -4.12 -18.34
CA TYR A 324 -16.90 -3.16 -19.39
C TYR A 324 -15.82 -2.16 -18.97
N SER A 325 -15.18 -1.52 -19.94
CA SER A 325 -14.30 -0.38 -19.67
C SER A 325 -15.13 0.88 -19.42
N ARG A 326 -15.23 1.31 -18.16
CA ARG A 326 -15.95 2.54 -17.76
C ARG A 326 -15.55 3.80 -18.54
N LYS A 327 -14.27 3.93 -18.88
CA LYS A 327 -13.75 5.11 -19.59
C LYS A 327 -14.21 5.16 -21.06
N THR A 328 -14.50 4.02 -21.68
CA THR A 328 -14.69 3.93 -23.13
C THR A 328 -16.06 3.41 -23.54
N ASP A 329 -16.70 2.58 -22.71
CA ASP A 329 -17.87 1.79 -23.10
C ASP A 329 -19.06 1.94 -22.15
N ARG A 330 -19.02 2.91 -21.22
CA ARG A 330 -20.09 3.10 -20.23
C ARG A 330 -21.47 3.28 -20.86
N SER A 331 -21.62 4.15 -21.85
CA SER A 331 -22.90 4.39 -22.53
C SER A 331 -23.43 3.12 -23.21
N ARG A 332 -22.55 2.32 -23.80
CA ARG A 332 -22.89 1.05 -24.45
C ARG A 332 -23.30 -0.01 -23.43
N ALA A 333 -22.63 -0.05 -22.29
CA ALA A 333 -22.96 -0.95 -21.19
C ALA A 333 -24.33 -0.61 -20.56
N GLU A 334 -24.60 0.68 -20.35
CA GLU A 334 -25.92 1.16 -19.90
C GLU A 334 -27.04 0.77 -20.88
N MET A 335 -26.78 0.88 -22.19
CA MET A 335 -27.72 0.48 -23.22
C MET A 335 -27.94 -1.05 -23.26
N LEU A 336 -26.87 -1.84 -23.08
CA LEU A 336 -26.98 -3.29 -23.00
C LEU A 336 -27.84 -3.71 -21.82
N VAL A 337 -27.69 -3.06 -20.67
CA VAL A 337 -28.48 -3.38 -19.46
C VAL A 337 -29.95 -3.05 -19.66
N ARG A 338 -30.27 -1.95 -20.36
CA ARG A 338 -31.64 -1.67 -20.78
C ARG A 338 -32.16 -2.79 -21.69
N SER A 339 -31.38 -3.21 -22.67
CA SER A 339 -31.74 -4.30 -23.58
C SER A 339 -31.97 -5.63 -22.84
N LEU A 340 -31.18 -5.93 -21.81
CA LEU A 340 -31.38 -7.11 -20.94
C LEU A 340 -32.68 -7.02 -20.14
N ARG A 341 -33.05 -5.84 -19.65
CA ARG A 341 -34.32 -5.62 -18.96
C ARG A 341 -35.51 -5.77 -19.90
N ASP A 342 -35.38 -5.28 -21.13
CA ASP A 342 -36.45 -5.38 -22.15
C ASP A 342 -36.75 -6.84 -22.55
N ILE A 343 -35.78 -7.75 -22.43
CA ILE A 343 -36.00 -9.20 -22.62
C ILE A 343 -36.43 -9.94 -21.36
N GLY A 344 -36.73 -9.22 -20.27
CA GLY A 344 -37.33 -9.76 -19.05
C GLY A 344 -36.34 -10.24 -17.99
N VAL A 345 -35.09 -9.77 -18.01
CA VAL A 345 -34.14 -9.94 -16.88
C VAL A 345 -34.48 -8.92 -15.80
N ASP A 346 -34.66 -9.38 -14.57
CA ASP A 346 -34.94 -8.48 -13.45
C ASP A 346 -33.69 -7.69 -13.06
N GLU A 347 -33.87 -6.46 -12.54
CA GLU A 347 -32.75 -5.61 -12.12
C GLU A 347 -31.87 -6.28 -11.04
N ARG A 348 -32.44 -7.17 -10.24
CA ARG A 348 -31.71 -7.95 -9.21
C ARG A 348 -30.90 -9.11 -9.79
N GLU A 349 -31.26 -9.58 -10.99
CA GLU A 349 -30.57 -10.65 -11.71
C GLU A 349 -29.40 -10.10 -12.56
N ILE A 350 -29.25 -8.78 -12.68
CA ILE A 350 -28.15 -8.13 -13.40
C ILE A 350 -27.17 -7.52 -12.40
N TRP A 351 -25.93 -7.98 -12.45
CA TRP A 351 -24.81 -7.29 -11.85
C TRP A 351 -24.24 -6.29 -12.85
N PHE A 352 -24.63 -5.02 -12.70
CA PHE A 352 -24.19 -3.91 -13.53
C PHE A 352 -23.97 -2.65 -12.68
N ASP A 353 -22.89 -1.93 -13.00
CA ASP A 353 -22.51 -0.62 -12.43
C ASP A 353 -22.72 -0.46 -10.92
N ARG A 354 -22.40 -1.50 -10.14
CA ARG A 354 -22.39 -1.44 -8.68
C ARG A 354 -21.12 -0.86 -8.08
N GLN A 355 -20.23 -0.27 -8.89
CA GLN A 355 -19.00 0.35 -8.37
C GLN A 355 -19.15 1.86 -8.13
N ASP A 356 -20.19 2.24 -7.37
CA ASP A 356 -20.09 3.34 -6.39
C ASP A 356 -19.60 2.77 -5.03
N ILE A 357 -18.74 1.74 -5.10
CA ILE A 357 -18.05 1.20 -3.93
C ILE A 357 -16.66 1.82 -3.97
N GLU A 358 -16.30 2.46 -2.85
CA GLU A 358 -14.95 2.99 -2.65
C GLU A 358 -13.92 1.86 -2.82
N PRO A 359 -12.78 2.10 -3.49
CA PRO A 359 -11.66 1.20 -3.44
C PRO A 359 -11.29 0.97 -1.97
N GLY A 360 -11.42 -0.27 -1.52
CA GLY A 360 -11.10 -0.73 -0.18
C GLY A 360 -10.88 -2.24 -0.21
N ASP A 361 -10.45 -2.85 0.90
CA ASP A 361 -10.05 -4.27 0.94
C ASP A 361 -11.17 -5.25 0.57
N ASP A 362 -12.43 -4.83 0.73
CA ASP A 362 -13.62 -5.63 0.39
C ASP A 362 -14.03 -5.50 -1.10
N PHE A 363 -13.46 -4.55 -1.85
CA PHE A 363 -13.87 -4.27 -3.24
C PHE A 363 -13.39 -5.35 -4.22
N GLY A 364 -12.12 -5.76 -4.09
CA GLY A 364 -11.56 -6.84 -4.91
C GLY A 364 -12.23 -8.17 -4.63
N GLN A 365 -12.45 -8.49 -3.35
CA GLN A 365 -13.14 -9.71 -2.94
C GLN A 365 -14.59 -9.73 -3.40
N ARG A 366 -15.35 -8.64 -3.22
CA ARG A 366 -16.76 -8.57 -3.65
C ARG A 366 -16.96 -8.66 -5.16
N ILE A 367 -15.98 -8.27 -5.96
CA ILE A 367 -16.03 -8.43 -7.42
C ILE A 367 -15.73 -9.87 -7.82
N LEU A 368 -14.76 -10.51 -7.18
CA LEU A 368 -14.55 -11.96 -7.31
C LEU A 368 -15.80 -12.73 -6.84
N ASP A 369 -16.43 -12.33 -5.73
CA ASP A 369 -17.68 -12.90 -5.24
C ASP A 369 -18.85 -12.66 -6.22
N GLY A 370 -18.87 -11.52 -6.92
CA GLY A 370 -19.84 -11.21 -7.98
C GLY A 370 -19.67 -12.09 -9.22
N ILE A 371 -18.41 -12.31 -9.63
CA ILE A 371 -18.07 -13.30 -10.66
C ILE A 371 -18.43 -14.71 -10.17
N ASP A 372 -18.24 -14.97 -8.87
CA ASP A 372 -18.49 -16.27 -8.27
C ASP A 372 -19.97 -16.61 -8.04
N SER A 373 -20.81 -15.60 -7.92
CA SER A 373 -22.24 -15.73 -7.67
C SER A 373 -23.10 -15.60 -8.94
N CYS A 374 -22.56 -15.08 -10.04
CA CYS A 374 -23.31 -14.95 -11.28
C CYS A 374 -23.38 -16.25 -12.10
N ARG A 375 -24.47 -16.42 -12.86
CA ARG A 375 -24.68 -17.58 -13.75
C ARG A 375 -23.86 -17.46 -15.04
N TYR A 376 -23.78 -16.27 -15.63
CA TYR A 376 -23.09 -15.95 -16.88
C TYR A 376 -22.37 -14.60 -16.79
N PHE A 377 -21.19 -14.52 -17.40
CA PHE A 377 -20.35 -13.33 -17.45
C PHE A 377 -20.33 -12.74 -18.88
N LEU A 378 -20.67 -11.46 -19.01
CA LEU A 378 -20.82 -10.73 -20.27
C LEU A 378 -19.75 -9.62 -20.37
N PRO A 379 -18.55 -9.91 -20.90
CA PRO A 379 -17.55 -8.87 -21.15
C PRO A 379 -17.86 -8.11 -22.43
N LEU A 380 -17.84 -6.78 -22.34
CA LEU A 380 -18.00 -5.88 -23.48
C LEU A 380 -16.64 -5.60 -24.10
N VAL A 381 -16.51 -5.99 -25.36
CA VAL A 381 -15.26 -5.88 -26.13
C VAL A 381 -15.40 -4.76 -27.14
N SER A 382 -14.48 -3.80 -27.06
CA SER A 382 -14.38 -2.67 -27.98
C SER A 382 -12.92 -2.40 -28.34
N GLU A 383 -12.67 -1.81 -29.51
CA GLU A 383 -11.33 -1.44 -29.95
C GLU A 383 -10.72 -0.38 -29.01
N ALA A 384 -11.56 0.50 -28.49
CA ALA A 384 -11.16 1.51 -27.53
C ALA A 384 -10.69 0.89 -26.20
N ALA A 385 -11.33 -0.17 -25.72
CA ALA A 385 -10.90 -0.92 -24.54
C ALA A 385 -9.64 -1.75 -24.82
N ASP A 386 -9.55 -2.37 -26.00
CA ASP A 386 -8.42 -3.24 -26.42
C ASP A 386 -7.09 -2.48 -26.54
N ARG A 387 -7.13 -1.20 -26.93
CA ARG A 387 -5.94 -0.32 -27.05
C ARG A 387 -5.42 0.18 -25.69
N ARG A 388 -6.09 -0.11 -24.58
CA ARG A 388 -5.64 0.34 -23.25
C ARG A 388 -4.58 -0.61 -22.71
N ASP A 389 -3.48 -0.05 -22.21
CA ASP A 389 -2.43 -0.82 -21.53
C ASP A 389 -2.88 -1.32 -20.14
N GLU A 390 -3.81 -0.60 -19.50
CA GLU A 390 -4.29 -0.89 -18.15
C GLU A 390 -5.76 -0.53 -17.93
N GLY A 391 -6.43 -1.30 -17.07
CA GLY A 391 -7.83 -1.10 -16.70
C GLY A 391 -8.33 -2.21 -15.78
N PHE A 392 -9.15 -1.86 -14.79
CA PHE A 392 -9.67 -2.80 -13.79
C PHE A 392 -10.44 -3.97 -14.41
N PHE A 393 -11.19 -3.73 -15.50
CA PHE A 393 -11.92 -4.75 -16.25
C PHE A 393 -11.01 -5.89 -16.77
N PHE A 394 -9.71 -5.66 -17.01
CA PHE A 394 -8.80 -6.74 -17.37
C PHE A 394 -8.61 -7.75 -16.22
N ARG A 395 -8.72 -7.34 -14.95
CA ARG A 395 -8.70 -8.27 -13.81
C ARG A 395 -9.96 -9.12 -13.78
N GLU A 396 -11.13 -8.49 -13.97
CA GLU A 396 -12.40 -9.20 -14.05
C GLU A 396 -12.39 -10.24 -15.19
N TRP A 397 -11.83 -9.88 -16.34
CA TRP A 397 -11.74 -10.78 -17.51
C TRP A 397 -10.82 -11.98 -17.24
N ARG A 398 -9.70 -11.79 -16.54
CA ARG A 398 -8.81 -12.91 -16.16
C ARG A 398 -9.48 -13.84 -15.14
N ALA A 399 -10.11 -13.29 -14.10
CA ALA A 399 -10.85 -14.08 -13.12
C ALA A 399 -12.00 -14.88 -13.78
N ALA A 400 -12.70 -14.26 -14.74
CA ALA A 400 -13.73 -14.95 -15.50
C ALA A 400 -13.16 -16.07 -16.39
N ASN A 401 -11.94 -15.94 -16.92
CA ASN A 401 -11.26 -17.00 -17.68
C ASN A 401 -10.93 -18.20 -16.79
N GLU A 402 -10.31 -17.97 -15.64
CA GLU A 402 -9.99 -19.02 -14.66
C GLU A 402 -11.25 -19.79 -14.26
N ARG A 403 -12.33 -19.07 -13.96
CA ARG A 403 -13.62 -19.68 -13.62
C ARG A 403 -14.24 -20.44 -14.79
N ASN A 404 -14.14 -19.93 -16.01
CA ASN A 404 -14.64 -20.60 -17.21
C ASN A 404 -13.90 -21.93 -17.47
N GLU A 405 -12.60 -22.00 -17.21
CA GLU A 405 -11.81 -23.24 -17.30
C GLU A 405 -12.18 -24.26 -16.23
N ALA A 406 -12.58 -23.82 -15.04
CA ALA A 406 -13.05 -24.67 -13.95
C ALA A 406 -14.49 -25.20 -14.14
N MET A 407 -15.24 -24.70 -15.13
CA MET A 407 -16.64 -25.06 -15.36
C MET A 407 -16.81 -26.02 -16.55
N ASN A 408 -17.67 -27.02 -16.38
CA ASN A 408 -18.11 -27.89 -17.50
C ASN A 408 -19.30 -27.28 -18.29
N ARG A 409 -19.40 -25.95 -18.36
CA ARG A 409 -20.42 -25.21 -19.12
C ARG A 409 -19.87 -23.86 -19.56
N SER A 410 -20.44 -23.29 -20.61
CA SER A 410 -20.12 -21.91 -21.03
C SER A 410 -20.50 -20.92 -19.93
N PHE A 411 -19.51 -20.19 -19.44
CA PHE A 411 -19.69 -19.15 -18.43
C PHE A 411 -19.52 -17.75 -19.03
N VAL A 412 -18.50 -17.58 -19.88
CA VAL A 412 -18.18 -16.30 -20.52
C VAL A 412 -18.85 -16.19 -21.89
N HIS A 413 -19.55 -15.07 -22.13
CA HIS A 413 -20.20 -14.76 -23.39
C HIS A 413 -19.81 -13.34 -23.84
N PRO A 414 -18.72 -13.20 -24.62
CA PRO A 414 -18.19 -11.90 -25.01
C PRO A 414 -19.08 -11.19 -26.02
N LEU A 415 -19.24 -9.88 -25.86
CA LEU A 415 -20.10 -9.04 -26.70
C LEU A 415 -19.27 -7.95 -27.38
N ILE A 416 -19.24 -7.96 -28.70
CA ILE A 416 -18.63 -6.88 -29.49
C ILE A 416 -19.58 -5.70 -29.52
N VAL A 417 -19.12 -4.55 -29.02
CA VAL A 417 -19.93 -3.31 -28.99
C VAL A 417 -19.51 -2.29 -30.04
N ASP A 418 -18.50 -2.61 -30.84
CA ASP A 418 -18.10 -1.82 -32.02
C ASP A 418 -19.09 -2.00 -33.18
N PRO A 419 -19.13 -1.05 -34.13
CA PRO A 419 -20.02 -1.12 -35.29
C PRO A 419 -19.81 -2.38 -36.15
N ASP A 420 -18.56 -2.80 -36.33
CA ASP A 420 -18.19 -3.96 -37.13
C ASP A 420 -18.10 -5.22 -36.26
N TYR A 421 -18.71 -6.32 -36.72
CA TYR A 421 -18.47 -7.64 -36.14
C TYR A 421 -17.14 -8.21 -36.65
N ALA A 422 -16.06 -8.04 -35.87
CA ALA A 422 -14.73 -8.53 -36.23
C ALA A 422 -13.92 -9.05 -35.01
N PRO A 423 -14.24 -10.24 -34.47
CA PRO A 423 -13.57 -10.80 -33.28
C PRO A 423 -12.04 -10.87 -33.36
N GLU A 424 -11.49 -11.12 -34.56
CA GLU A 424 -10.04 -11.26 -34.80
C GLU A 424 -9.25 -9.97 -34.57
N ARG A 425 -9.91 -8.81 -34.50
CA ARG A 425 -9.25 -7.51 -34.32
C ARG A 425 -8.76 -7.28 -32.89
N TYR A 426 -9.36 -7.93 -31.89
CA TYR A 426 -9.04 -7.73 -30.48
C TYR A 426 -7.82 -8.54 -30.06
N LYS A 427 -6.83 -7.86 -29.47
CA LYS A 427 -5.49 -8.42 -29.19
C LYS A 427 -5.15 -8.50 -27.71
N ALA A 428 -5.96 -7.90 -26.83
CA ALA A 428 -5.78 -7.94 -25.39
C ALA A 428 -5.67 -9.39 -24.90
N GLU A 429 -4.73 -9.63 -24.00
CA GLU A 429 -4.36 -10.97 -23.53
C GLU A 429 -5.56 -11.78 -23.00
N PRO A 430 -6.46 -11.23 -22.14
CA PRO A 430 -7.63 -11.97 -21.66
C PRO A 430 -8.64 -12.32 -22.76
N VAL A 431 -8.71 -11.51 -23.83
CA VAL A 431 -9.63 -11.71 -24.97
C VAL A 431 -9.15 -12.83 -25.89
N ARG A 432 -7.84 -13.12 -25.92
CA ARG A 432 -7.29 -14.21 -26.75
C ARG A 432 -7.85 -15.57 -26.37
N ALA A 433 -8.15 -15.79 -25.08
CA ALA A 433 -8.81 -17.00 -24.59
C ALA A 433 -10.20 -17.21 -25.20
N TRP A 434 -10.86 -16.11 -25.59
CA TRP A 434 -12.23 -16.13 -26.12
C TRP A 434 -12.32 -16.37 -27.62
N ARG A 435 -11.21 -16.45 -28.35
CA ARG A 435 -11.25 -16.66 -29.82
C ARG A 435 -12.01 -17.92 -30.26
N ARG A 436 -12.16 -18.89 -29.35
CA ARG A 436 -12.91 -20.13 -29.57
C ARG A 436 -14.37 -20.06 -29.10
N LEU A 437 -14.75 -18.98 -28.40
CA LEU A 437 -16.11 -18.73 -27.94
C LEU A 437 -16.92 -18.03 -29.02
N ASP A 438 -18.24 -18.16 -28.94
CA ASP A 438 -19.15 -17.44 -29.83
C ASP A 438 -19.36 -16.00 -29.33
N PHE A 439 -18.91 -15.02 -30.11
CA PHE A 439 -19.10 -13.61 -29.79
C PHE A 439 -20.51 -13.16 -30.20
N GLY A 440 -21.18 -12.45 -29.28
CA GLY A 440 -22.36 -11.67 -29.62
C GLY A 440 -21.97 -10.35 -30.27
N HIS A 441 -22.88 -9.78 -31.07
CA HIS A 441 -22.77 -8.43 -31.61
C HIS A 441 -23.86 -7.55 -30.99
N ALA A 442 -23.43 -6.49 -30.31
CA ALA A 442 -24.30 -5.51 -29.69
C ALA A 442 -23.77 -4.09 -29.97
N PRO A 443 -23.78 -3.64 -31.24
CA PRO A 443 -23.25 -2.32 -31.61
C PRO A 443 -23.95 -1.23 -30.79
N ASP A 444 -23.14 -0.34 -30.20
CA ASP A 444 -23.61 0.71 -29.27
C ASP A 444 -24.43 0.20 -28.07
N GLY A 445 -24.27 -1.08 -27.73
CA GLY A 445 -24.97 -1.73 -26.62
C GLY A 445 -26.35 -2.29 -26.97
N VAL A 446 -26.74 -2.31 -28.25
CA VAL A 446 -28.02 -2.89 -28.69
C VAL A 446 -27.76 -4.26 -29.34
N PRO A 447 -28.13 -5.39 -28.69
CA PRO A 447 -27.93 -6.72 -29.26
C PRO A 447 -28.63 -6.89 -30.61
N ASP A 448 -27.93 -7.44 -31.60
CA ASP A 448 -28.55 -7.85 -32.85
C ASP A 448 -29.52 -9.03 -32.65
N GLY A 449 -30.30 -9.39 -33.68
CA GLY A 449 -31.32 -10.44 -33.55
C GLY A 449 -30.76 -11.80 -33.10
N ARG A 450 -29.52 -12.12 -33.50
CA ARG A 450 -28.82 -13.35 -33.12
C ARG A 450 -28.44 -13.32 -31.64
N THR A 451 -27.79 -12.24 -31.21
CA THR A 451 -27.31 -12.04 -29.83
C THR A 451 -28.47 -11.94 -28.87
N ASN A 452 -29.54 -11.22 -29.26
CA ASN A 452 -30.76 -11.13 -28.46
C ASN A 452 -31.39 -12.52 -28.24
N SER A 453 -31.48 -13.34 -29.30
CA SER A 453 -31.98 -14.71 -29.19
C SER A 453 -31.10 -15.59 -28.27
N ALA A 454 -29.78 -15.41 -28.33
CA ALA A 454 -28.84 -16.10 -27.45
C ALA A 454 -29.01 -15.68 -25.98
N LEU A 455 -29.11 -14.38 -25.69
CA LEU A 455 -29.34 -13.86 -24.32
C LEU A 455 -30.67 -14.36 -23.73
N VAL A 456 -31.75 -14.39 -24.52
CA VAL A 456 -33.03 -14.98 -24.11
C VAL A 456 -32.89 -16.47 -23.79
N LYS A 457 -32.10 -17.22 -24.57
CA LYS A 457 -31.83 -18.63 -24.29
C LYS A 457 -31.07 -18.81 -22.97
N LEU A 458 -30.02 -18.01 -22.73
CA LEU A 458 -29.26 -18.03 -21.48
C LEU A 458 -30.15 -17.72 -20.27
N LEU A 459 -31.01 -16.70 -20.36
CA LEU A 459 -31.97 -16.37 -19.30
C LEU A 459 -32.91 -17.54 -18.98
N ARG A 460 -33.45 -18.20 -20.01
CA ARG A 460 -34.31 -19.38 -19.85
C ARG A 460 -33.56 -20.54 -19.19
N GLU A 461 -32.29 -20.75 -19.54
CA GLU A 461 -31.44 -21.78 -18.93
C GLU A 461 -31.12 -21.48 -17.47
N ALA A 462 -30.87 -20.21 -17.12
CA ALA A 462 -30.64 -19.79 -15.74
C ALA A 462 -31.86 -20.01 -14.83
N ARG A 463 -33.08 -19.86 -15.37
CA ARG A 463 -34.33 -20.00 -14.62
C ARG A 463 -34.89 -21.43 -14.58
N LYS A 464 -34.23 -22.40 -15.22
CA LYS A 464 -34.63 -23.82 -15.08
C LYS A 464 -34.23 -24.32 -13.69
N PRO A 465 -35.13 -24.97 -12.94
CA PRO A 465 -34.78 -25.56 -11.65
C PRO A 465 -33.68 -26.62 -11.85
N GLU A 466 -32.60 -26.54 -11.08
CA GLU A 466 -31.54 -27.55 -11.10
C GLU A 466 -32.15 -28.91 -10.75
N THR A 467 -32.17 -29.81 -11.73
CA THR A 467 -32.59 -31.20 -11.53
C THR A 467 -31.46 -31.87 -10.73
N ARG A 468 -31.54 -31.80 -9.40
CA ARG A 468 -30.66 -32.57 -8.51
C ARG A 468 -30.84 -34.04 -8.85
N THR A 469 -29.81 -34.63 -9.46
CA THR A 469 -29.66 -36.09 -9.60
C THR A 469 -28.50 -36.52 -8.74
#